data_AF-A0A1W9SK46-F1
#
_entry.id   AF-A0A1W9SK46-F1
#
_cell.length_a   1.000
_cell.length_b   1.000
_cell.length_c   1.000
_cell.angle_alpha   90.00
_cell.angle_beta   90.00
_cell.angle_gamma   90.00
#
_symmetry.space_group_name_H-M   'P 1'
#
loop_
_entity.id
_entity.type
_entity.pdbx_description
1 polymer ?
#
loop_
_entity_poly.entity_id
_entity_poly.type
_entity_poly.pdbx_seq_one_letter_code
_entity_poly.pdbx_strand_id
1 'polypeptide(L)'
;MTKLDRVIHKTLFDCLHINQKDSLLILADEFSLKLGRSFFEKALKINKSSLLLETAPFKKQNSESSPTILKIVKQVSAVIVLSSNPLIYPKLIKHICHNGSRVVFVNPEPVESLERAVNVDYEFLQEKGRRIADLFSIGKEVKLTSEAGTNVTFKIGRHKGSRSTGVVKEAGCYGFLPAGEASITPDKNSSNGVAVIDASIPQLGLVEQPFEVQIKKGIASHISGNGLV
;
A
#
# COMPACT_ATOMS: atom_id res chain seq x y z
N MET A 1 -8.01 16.05 -20.27
CA MET A 1 -7.73 15.58 -18.90
C MET A 1 -6.28 15.16 -18.84
N THR A 2 -5.47 15.76 -17.96
CA THR A 2 -4.04 15.45 -17.86
C THR A 2 -3.81 14.04 -17.27
N LYS A 3 -2.57 13.54 -17.35
CA LYS A 3 -2.14 12.28 -16.71
C LYS A 3 -2.45 12.29 -15.21
N LEU A 4 -2.09 13.40 -14.54
CA LEU A 4 -2.37 13.62 -13.13
C LEU A 4 -3.87 13.71 -12.82
N ASP A 5 -4.66 14.38 -13.67
CA ASP A 5 -6.11 14.44 -13.48
C ASP A 5 -6.76 13.05 -13.50
N ARG A 6 -6.26 12.12 -14.32
CA ARG A 6 -6.74 10.73 -14.35
C ARG A 6 -6.45 10.01 -13.05
N VAL A 7 -5.23 10.12 -12.52
CA VAL A 7 -4.84 9.56 -11.22
C VAL A 7 -5.76 10.08 -10.12
N ILE A 8 -5.90 11.41 -10.03
CA ILE A 8 -6.74 12.05 -9.01
C ILE A 8 -8.19 11.59 -9.14
N HIS A 9 -8.72 11.53 -10.36
CA HIS A 9 -10.09 11.07 -10.61
C HIS A 9 -10.28 9.62 -10.17
N LYS A 10 -9.39 8.70 -10.58
CA LYS A 10 -9.43 7.29 -10.18
C LYS A 10 -9.37 7.13 -8.66
N THR A 11 -8.45 7.81 -8.00
CA THR A 11 -8.32 7.76 -6.54
C THR A 11 -9.56 8.29 -5.82
N LEU A 12 -10.12 9.43 -6.27
CA LEU A 12 -11.29 10.02 -5.61
C LEU A 12 -12.56 9.19 -5.84
N PHE A 13 -12.83 8.74 -7.06
CA PHE A 13 -14.14 8.22 -7.44
C PHE A 13 -14.18 6.70 -7.57
N ASP A 14 -13.16 6.09 -8.16
CA ASP A 14 -13.13 4.64 -8.35
C ASP A 14 -12.58 3.92 -7.10
N CYS A 15 -11.66 4.56 -6.37
CA CYS A 15 -11.07 3.98 -5.16
C CYS A 15 -11.82 4.36 -3.89
N LEU A 16 -11.95 5.65 -3.60
CA LEU A 16 -12.60 6.14 -2.38
C LEU A 16 -14.11 6.40 -2.51
N HIS A 17 -14.67 6.34 -3.72
CA HIS A 17 -16.11 6.59 -3.95
C HIS A 17 -16.60 7.90 -3.31
N ILE A 18 -15.79 8.96 -3.40
CA ILE A 18 -16.13 10.27 -2.83
C ILE A 18 -17.37 10.84 -3.51
N ASN A 19 -18.34 11.28 -2.71
CA ASN A 19 -19.55 11.94 -3.14
C ASN A 19 -19.79 13.24 -2.35
N GLN A 20 -20.91 13.93 -2.63
CA GLN A 20 -21.24 15.23 -2.06
C GLN A 20 -21.55 15.19 -0.55
N LYS A 21 -21.91 14.02 0.00
CA LYS A 21 -22.23 13.84 1.43
C LYS A 21 -21.02 13.50 2.28
N ASP A 22 -19.90 13.10 1.65
CA ASP A 22 -18.69 12.79 2.40
C ASP A 22 -18.05 14.07 2.95
N SER A 23 -17.24 13.93 3.97
CA SER A 23 -16.22 14.89 4.37
C SER A 23 -14.85 14.29 4.06
N LEU A 24 -14.04 14.99 3.25
CA LEU A 24 -12.75 14.49 2.77
C LEU A 24 -11.60 15.28 3.40
N LEU A 25 -10.66 14.59 4.02
CA LEU A 25 -9.39 15.18 4.46
C LEU A 25 -8.26 14.72 3.54
N ILE A 26 -7.48 15.65 3.02
CA ILE A 26 -6.23 15.38 2.31
C ILE A 26 -5.10 15.78 3.25
N LEU A 27 -4.31 14.79 3.66
CA LEU A 27 -3.08 15.00 4.41
C LEU A 27 -1.92 14.98 3.42
N ALA A 28 -1.08 16.01 3.46
CA ALA A 28 0.13 16.08 2.66
C ALA A 28 1.28 16.65 3.50
N ASP A 29 2.49 16.14 3.31
CA ASP A 29 3.70 16.78 3.82
C ASP A 29 4.31 17.77 2.82
N GLU A 30 5.35 18.49 3.24
CA GLU A 30 6.00 19.53 2.43
C GLU A 30 6.39 19.04 1.02
N PHE A 31 6.81 17.77 0.90
CA PHE A 31 7.24 17.17 -0.37
C PHE A 31 6.07 16.79 -1.27
N SER A 32 4.92 16.46 -0.70
CA SER A 32 3.72 16.03 -1.41
C SER A 32 2.63 17.10 -1.49
N LEU A 33 2.86 18.30 -0.93
CA LEU A 33 1.87 19.39 -0.87
C LEU A 33 1.35 19.80 -2.24
N LYS A 34 2.23 19.86 -3.25
CA LYS A 34 1.82 20.22 -4.62
C LYS A 34 0.79 19.22 -5.16
N LEU A 35 1.03 17.92 -4.93
CA LEU A 35 0.09 16.85 -5.29
C LEU A 35 -1.20 16.96 -4.46
N GLY A 36 -1.08 17.21 -3.16
CA GLY A 36 -2.22 17.42 -2.26
C GLY A 36 -3.13 18.58 -2.67
N ARG A 37 -2.55 19.69 -3.13
CA ARG A 37 -3.31 20.83 -3.69
C ARG A 37 -4.10 20.43 -4.93
N SER A 38 -3.50 19.66 -5.85
CA SER A 38 -4.21 19.17 -7.04
C SER A 38 -5.38 18.25 -6.67
N PHE A 39 -5.20 17.36 -5.68
CA PHE A 39 -6.30 16.55 -5.14
C PHE A 39 -7.42 17.42 -4.56
N PHE A 40 -7.05 18.43 -3.76
CA PHE A 40 -7.99 19.32 -3.09
C PHE A 40 -8.82 20.14 -4.07
N GLU A 41 -8.18 20.76 -5.07
CA GLU A 41 -8.85 21.55 -6.10
C GLU A 41 -9.84 20.71 -6.91
N LYS A 42 -9.51 19.45 -7.20
CA LYS A 42 -10.41 18.54 -7.91
C LYS A 42 -11.57 18.12 -7.01
N ALA A 43 -11.31 17.79 -5.74
CA ALA A 43 -12.33 17.38 -4.79
C ALA A 43 -13.36 18.49 -4.52
N LEU A 44 -12.92 19.75 -4.39
CA LEU A 44 -13.79 20.92 -4.14
C LEU A 44 -14.85 21.17 -5.22
N LYS A 45 -14.66 20.63 -6.43
CA LYS A 45 -15.66 20.74 -7.50
C LYS A 45 -16.90 19.90 -7.21
N ILE A 46 -16.79 18.87 -6.37
CA ILE A 46 -17.87 17.91 -6.08
C ILE A 46 -18.20 17.88 -4.58
N ASN A 47 -17.21 18.06 -3.70
CA ASN A 47 -17.35 17.95 -2.26
C ASN A 47 -16.86 19.23 -1.57
N LYS A 48 -17.80 20.05 -1.10
CA LYS A 48 -17.50 21.34 -0.43
C LYS A 48 -16.96 21.17 0.99
N SER A 49 -17.05 19.98 1.57
CA SER A 49 -16.51 19.62 2.88
C SER A 49 -15.10 19.01 2.79
N SER A 50 -14.40 19.22 1.68
CA SER A 50 -13.00 18.82 1.52
C SER A 50 -12.08 19.76 2.30
N LEU A 51 -11.04 19.21 2.92
CA LEU A 51 -10.00 19.92 3.67
C LEU A 51 -8.62 19.46 3.17
N LEU A 52 -7.66 20.39 3.10
CA LEU A 52 -6.25 20.09 2.92
C LEU A 52 -5.50 20.49 4.20
N LEU A 53 -4.77 19.55 4.78
CA LEU A 53 -3.91 19.78 5.94
C LEU A 53 -2.47 19.44 5.58
N GLU A 54 -1.61 20.46 5.61
CA GLU A 54 -0.17 20.31 5.49
C GLU A 54 0.43 19.88 6.84
N THR A 55 1.32 18.89 6.82
CA THR A 55 2.01 18.38 8.00
C THR A 55 3.52 18.42 7.82
N ALA A 56 4.27 18.51 8.92
CA ALA A 56 5.70 18.22 8.86
C ALA A 56 5.92 16.78 8.35
N PRO A 57 7.04 16.51 7.64
CA PRO A 57 7.36 15.15 7.21
C PRO A 57 7.38 14.19 8.38
N PHE A 58 6.79 13.01 8.18
CA PHE A 58 6.78 11.99 9.20
C PHE A 58 8.17 11.35 9.31
N LYS A 59 8.87 11.63 10.42
CA LYS A 59 10.17 10.99 10.72
C LYS A 59 9.94 9.57 11.25
N LYS A 60 10.86 8.65 10.96
CA LYS A 60 10.81 7.23 11.43
C LYS A 60 10.71 7.10 12.96
N GLN A 61 11.25 8.08 13.70
CA GLN A 61 11.14 8.20 15.17
C GLN A 61 9.79 8.75 15.66
N ASN A 62 9.05 9.46 14.79
CA ASN A 62 7.70 9.96 15.03
C ASN A 62 6.68 9.05 14.33
N SER A 63 6.79 7.73 14.54
CA SER A 63 5.89 6.71 13.97
C SER A 63 4.44 6.82 14.49
N GLU A 64 4.17 7.77 15.37
CA GLU A 64 2.86 8.03 15.94
C GLU A 64 2.25 9.28 15.31
N SER A 65 1.08 9.12 14.70
CA SER A 65 0.30 10.26 14.22
C SER A 65 -0.05 11.19 15.38
N SER A 66 0.12 12.50 15.16
CA SER A 66 -0.23 13.52 16.15
C SER A 66 -1.65 13.30 16.69
N PRO A 67 -1.88 13.39 18.01
CA PRO A 67 -3.22 13.31 18.59
C PRO A 67 -4.23 14.27 17.93
N THR A 68 -3.75 15.42 17.44
CA THR A 68 -4.56 16.38 16.69
C THR A 68 -5.03 15.80 15.36
N ILE A 69 -4.16 15.15 14.60
CA ILE A 69 -4.52 14.50 13.33
C ILE A 69 -5.57 13.42 13.60
N LEU A 70 -5.38 12.58 14.62
CA LEU A 70 -6.34 11.53 14.98
C LEU A 70 -7.72 12.11 15.29
N LYS A 71 -7.79 13.21 16.05
CA LYS A 71 -9.06 13.91 16.35
C LYS A 71 -9.76 14.41 15.09
N ILE A 72 -9.02 14.99 14.14
CA ILE A 72 -9.59 15.47 12.87
C ILE A 72 -10.09 14.30 12.04
N VAL A 73 -9.28 13.22 11.92
CA VAL A 73 -9.64 12.02 11.17
C VAL A 73 -10.96 11.42 11.64
N LYS A 74 -11.28 11.46 12.95
CA LYS A 74 -12.60 11.00 13.46
C LYS A 74 -13.80 11.77 12.91
N GLN A 75 -13.61 13.03 12.52
CA GLN A 75 -14.71 13.91 12.11
C GLN A 75 -14.95 13.85 10.60
N VAL A 76 -14.14 13.09 9.87
CA VAL A 76 -14.21 13.01 8.41
C VAL A 76 -14.57 11.61 7.93
N SER A 77 -15.29 11.56 6.82
CA SER A 77 -15.77 10.33 6.21
C SER A 77 -14.65 9.61 5.45
N ALA A 78 -13.75 10.36 4.83
CA ALA A 78 -12.66 9.83 4.02
C ALA A 78 -11.35 10.60 4.23
N VAL A 79 -10.21 9.91 4.09
CA VAL A 79 -8.88 10.52 4.16
C VAL A 79 -8.01 10.04 3.00
N ILE A 80 -7.31 10.97 2.36
CA ILE A 80 -6.19 10.68 1.48
C ILE A 80 -4.92 11.06 2.23
N VAL A 81 -3.99 10.12 2.37
CA VAL A 81 -2.68 10.37 2.97
C VAL A 81 -1.63 10.35 1.88
N LEU A 82 -1.06 11.52 1.61
CA LEU A 82 0.10 11.72 0.77
C LEU A 82 1.29 11.95 1.70
N SER A 83 2.26 11.05 1.71
CA SER A 83 3.45 11.26 2.53
C SER A 83 4.71 10.72 1.87
N SER A 84 5.78 11.51 1.94
CA SER A 84 7.13 11.14 1.55
C SER A 84 7.70 9.97 2.34
N ASN A 85 7.09 9.63 3.48
CA ASN A 85 7.44 8.45 4.24
C ASN A 85 6.23 7.51 4.31
N PRO A 86 6.24 6.37 3.57
CA PRO A 86 5.10 5.48 3.41
C PRO A 86 4.80 4.64 4.67
N LEU A 87 5.26 5.07 5.85
CA LEU A 87 5.04 4.35 7.08
C LEU A 87 3.54 4.20 7.33
N ILE A 88 3.13 2.94 7.36
CA ILE A 88 1.82 2.48 7.80
C ILE A 88 1.69 2.87 9.27
N TYR A 89 0.96 3.95 9.60
CA TYR A 89 0.76 4.39 10.99
C TYR A 89 -0.23 3.45 11.68
N PRO A 90 0.20 2.51 12.54
CA PRO A 90 -0.70 1.47 13.07
C PRO A 90 -1.78 2.08 13.96
N LYS A 91 -1.46 3.19 14.64
CA LYS A 91 -2.43 3.96 15.44
C LYS A 91 -3.51 4.59 14.57
N LEU A 92 -3.13 5.21 13.45
CA LEU A 92 -4.07 5.82 12.51
C LEU A 92 -5.01 4.74 11.94
N ILE A 93 -4.46 3.62 11.46
CA ILE A 93 -5.25 2.50 10.93
C ILE A 93 -6.20 1.94 11.99
N LYS A 94 -5.69 1.65 13.19
CA LYS A 94 -6.53 1.18 14.30
C LYS A 94 -7.66 2.18 14.57
N HIS A 95 -7.36 3.47 14.54
CA HIS A 95 -8.34 4.52 14.74
C HIS A 95 -9.43 4.55 13.67
N ILE A 96 -9.02 4.46 12.40
CA ILE A 96 -9.90 4.44 11.23
C ILE A 96 -10.87 3.27 11.32
N CYS A 97 -10.35 2.06 11.57
CA CYS A 97 -11.17 0.86 11.70
C CYS A 97 -12.24 0.96 12.79
N HIS A 98 -12.02 1.77 13.84
CA HIS A 98 -13.00 1.96 14.92
C HIS A 98 -14.01 3.08 14.65
N ASN A 99 -13.64 4.14 13.91
CA ASN A 99 -14.50 5.33 13.76
C ASN A 99 -15.23 5.40 12.41
N GLY A 100 -14.97 4.47 11.49
CA GLY A 100 -15.73 4.33 10.25
C GLY A 100 -15.23 5.20 9.09
N SER A 101 -14.22 6.06 9.29
CA SER A 101 -13.56 6.75 8.18
C SER A 101 -12.96 5.73 7.21
N ARG A 102 -12.86 6.07 5.93
CA ARG A 102 -12.15 5.26 4.92
C ARG A 102 -10.88 5.96 4.46
N VAL A 103 -9.78 5.22 4.30
CA VAL A 103 -8.47 5.86 4.04
C VAL A 103 -7.72 5.22 2.89
N VAL A 104 -7.18 6.05 2.00
CA VAL A 104 -6.22 5.61 1.00
C VAL A 104 -4.88 6.30 1.25
N PHE A 105 -3.84 5.49 1.36
CA PHE A 105 -2.46 5.95 1.36
C PHE A 105 -1.97 5.98 -0.08
N VAL A 106 -1.48 7.12 -0.54
CA VAL A 106 -0.96 7.28 -1.90
C VAL A 106 0.52 7.61 -1.77
N ASN A 107 1.38 6.70 -2.23
CA ASN A 107 2.81 6.97 -2.24
C ASN A 107 3.11 8.08 -3.26
N PRO A 108 3.79 9.17 -2.86
CA PRO A 108 4.16 10.24 -3.78
C PRO A 108 5.32 9.76 -4.66
N GLU A 109 4.98 9.06 -5.72
CA GLU A 109 5.89 8.70 -6.82
C GLU A 109 5.87 9.79 -7.91
N PRO A 110 6.84 9.81 -8.83
CA PRO A 110 6.73 10.61 -10.05
C PRO A 110 5.36 10.42 -10.73
N VAL A 111 4.80 11.49 -11.29
CA VAL A 111 3.43 11.50 -11.82
C VAL A 111 3.25 10.43 -12.90
N GLU A 112 4.28 10.16 -13.69
CA GLU A 112 4.31 9.13 -14.72
C GLU A 112 4.16 7.72 -14.13
N SER A 113 4.82 7.46 -13.00
CA SER A 113 4.70 6.19 -12.26
C SER A 113 3.32 6.05 -11.64
N LEU A 114 2.80 7.11 -11.02
CA LEU A 114 1.43 7.13 -10.49
C LEU A 114 0.39 6.91 -11.58
N GLU A 115 0.52 7.57 -12.73
CA GLU A 115 -0.40 7.39 -13.85
C GLU A 115 -0.43 5.93 -14.28
N ARG A 116 0.73 5.32 -14.51
CA ARG A 116 0.82 3.92 -14.95
C ARG A 116 0.23 2.95 -13.94
N ALA A 117 0.40 3.21 -12.65
CA ALA A 117 0.09 2.24 -11.59
C ALA A 117 -1.30 2.45 -10.95
N VAL A 118 -1.90 3.63 -11.08
CA VAL A 118 -3.25 3.97 -10.57
C VAL A 118 -4.29 3.97 -11.68
N ASN A 119 -3.92 4.27 -12.93
CA ASN A 119 -4.85 4.24 -14.06
C ASN A 119 -5.09 2.81 -14.57
N VAL A 120 -5.70 1.99 -13.72
CA VAL A 120 -5.99 0.57 -14.00
C VAL A 120 -7.51 0.30 -13.95
N ASP A 121 -7.89 -0.88 -14.41
CA ASP A 121 -9.23 -1.42 -14.21
C ASP A 121 -9.36 -2.02 -12.80
N TYR A 122 -10.04 -1.28 -11.93
CA TYR A 122 -10.22 -1.67 -10.53
C TYR A 122 -11.24 -2.82 -10.33
N GLU A 123 -12.14 -3.05 -11.28
CA GLU A 123 -13.05 -4.19 -11.22
C GLU A 123 -12.27 -5.47 -11.53
N PHE A 124 -11.49 -5.45 -12.61
CA PHE A 124 -10.56 -6.53 -12.93
C PHE A 124 -9.57 -6.80 -11.79
N LEU A 125 -9.00 -5.75 -11.20
CA LEU A 125 -8.05 -5.88 -10.09
C LEU A 125 -8.69 -6.51 -8.86
N GLN A 126 -9.92 -6.12 -8.53
CA GLN A 126 -10.69 -6.71 -7.43
C GLN A 126 -10.98 -8.19 -7.68
N GLU A 127 -11.45 -8.55 -8.88
CA GLU A 127 -11.75 -9.94 -9.21
C GLU A 127 -10.51 -10.81 -9.15
N LYS A 128 -9.43 -10.40 -9.83
CA LYS A 128 -8.18 -11.15 -9.89
C LYS A 128 -7.53 -11.27 -8.50
N GLY A 129 -7.48 -10.18 -7.74
CA GLY A 129 -6.99 -10.16 -6.37
C GLY A 129 -7.79 -11.08 -5.44
N ARG A 130 -9.12 -11.10 -5.58
CA ARG A 130 -9.99 -12.04 -4.83
C ARG A 130 -9.66 -13.48 -5.16
N ARG A 131 -9.58 -13.84 -6.45
CA ARG A 131 -9.30 -15.23 -6.87
C ARG A 131 -7.95 -15.72 -6.33
N ILE A 132 -6.91 -14.89 -6.36
CA ILE A 132 -5.58 -15.26 -5.82
C ILE A 132 -5.63 -15.38 -4.29
N ALA A 133 -6.28 -14.46 -3.59
CA ALA A 133 -6.42 -14.53 -2.13
C ALA A 133 -7.24 -15.76 -1.69
N ASP A 134 -8.27 -16.14 -2.45
CA ASP A 134 -9.06 -17.36 -2.22
C ASP A 134 -8.19 -18.61 -2.40
N LEU A 135 -7.36 -18.67 -3.46
CA LEU A 135 -6.40 -19.76 -3.68
C LEU A 135 -5.40 -19.88 -2.52
N PHE A 136 -4.85 -18.76 -2.05
CA PHE A 136 -3.98 -18.76 -0.87
C PHE A 136 -4.71 -19.27 0.37
N SER A 137 -5.99 -18.90 0.55
CA SER A 137 -6.77 -19.30 1.73
C SER A 137 -7.09 -20.79 1.80
N ILE A 138 -7.13 -21.49 0.67
CA ILE A 138 -7.39 -22.94 0.61
C ILE A 138 -6.12 -23.78 0.41
N GLY A 139 -5.03 -23.14 -0.03
CA GLY A 139 -3.75 -23.78 -0.24
C GLY A 139 -3.12 -24.27 1.06
N LYS A 140 -2.23 -25.26 0.95
CA LYS A 140 -1.52 -25.84 2.11
C LYS A 140 -0.03 -25.58 2.08
N GLU A 141 0.55 -25.53 0.88
CA GLU A 141 1.99 -25.39 0.65
C GLU A 141 2.24 -24.59 -0.62
N VAL A 142 3.30 -23.80 -0.62
CA VAL A 142 3.81 -23.05 -1.77
C VAL A 142 5.22 -23.55 -2.06
N LYS A 143 5.50 -23.78 -3.34
CA LYS A 143 6.84 -23.96 -3.89
C LYS A 143 7.13 -22.83 -4.86
N LEU A 144 8.12 -22.01 -4.55
CA LEU A 144 8.59 -20.90 -5.36
C LEU A 144 9.89 -21.31 -6.05
N THR A 145 9.92 -21.25 -7.39
CA THR A 145 11.12 -21.55 -8.19
C THR A 145 11.39 -20.48 -9.24
N SER A 146 12.66 -20.22 -9.56
CA SER A 146 13.07 -19.38 -10.70
C SER A 146 14.28 -19.96 -11.43
N GLU A 147 14.48 -19.57 -12.69
CA GLU A 147 15.66 -19.96 -13.48
C GLU A 147 16.97 -19.47 -12.85
N ALA A 148 16.92 -18.34 -12.14
CA ALA A 148 18.06 -17.78 -11.41
C ALA A 148 18.51 -18.65 -10.21
N GLY A 149 17.73 -19.67 -9.83
CA GLY A 149 18.08 -20.61 -8.75
C GLY A 149 17.24 -20.47 -7.49
N THR A 150 16.21 -19.61 -7.46
CA THR A 150 15.27 -19.61 -6.33
C THR A 150 14.60 -20.99 -6.25
N ASN A 151 14.56 -21.54 -5.05
CA ASN A 151 13.83 -22.76 -4.71
C ASN A 151 13.49 -22.73 -3.23
N VAL A 152 12.31 -22.20 -2.90
CA VAL A 152 11.82 -22.07 -1.51
C VAL A 152 10.49 -22.79 -1.37
N THR A 153 10.32 -23.52 -0.28
CA THR A 153 9.05 -24.17 0.09
C THR A 153 8.59 -23.68 1.45
N PHE A 154 7.27 -23.49 1.62
CA PHE A 154 6.65 -23.11 2.90
C PHE A 154 5.18 -23.48 2.96
N LYS A 155 4.65 -23.64 4.17
CA LYS A 155 3.23 -23.96 4.41
C LYS A 155 2.42 -22.68 4.59
N ILE A 156 1.14 -22.71 4.24
CA ILE A 156 0.24 -21.53 4.29
C ILE A 156 -1.15 -21.83 4.90
N GLY A 157 -1.31 -22.98 5.55
CA GLY A 157 -2.62 -23.46 5.99
C GLY A 157 -3.21 -22.77 7.23
N ARG A 158 -2.46 -21.88 7.91
CA ARG A 158 -2.91 -21.24 9.17
C ARG A 158 -3.51 -19.84 9.01
N HIS A 159 -3.36 -19.23 7.83
CA HIS A 159 -3.75 -17.85 7.59
C HIS A 159 -4.70 -17.76 6.39
N LYS A 160 -5.53 -16.70 6.35
CA LYS A 160 -6.29 -16.37 5.14
C LYS A 160 -5.45 -15.52 4.21
N GLY A 161 -5.64 -15.71 2.91
CA GLY A 161 -5.08 -14.82 1.91
C GLY A 161 -5.62 -13.41 2.05
N SER A 162 -4.77 -12.43 1.80
CA SER A 162 -5.07 -11.00 1.78
C SER A 162 -4.94 -10.46 0.36
N ARG A 163 -5.58 -9.32 0.11
CA ARG A 163 -5.51 -8.59 -1.16
C ARG A 163 -5.55 -7.09 -0.94
N SER A 164 -4.75 -6.36 -1.72
CA SER A 164 -4.76 -4.91 -1.82
C SER A 164 -5.33 -4.53 -3.18
N THR A 165 -6.60 -4.15 -3.22
CA THR A 165 -7.32 -3.82 -4.46
C THR A 165 -7.36 -2.32 -4.75
N GLY A 166 -6.92 -1.48 -3.81
CA GLY A 166 -6.97 -0.02 -3.92
C GLY A 166 -8.36 0.59 -3.73
N VAL A 167 -9.43 -0.22 -3.82
CA VAL A 167 -10.81 0.24 -3.61
C VAL A 167 -11.17 0.16 -2.13
N VAL A 168 -11.49 1.32 -1.58
CA VAL A 168 -11.78 1.53 -0.16
C VAL A 168 -13.11 2.28 -0.08
N LYS A 169 -14.22 1.55 -0.19
CA LYS A 169 -15.57 2.12 -0.17
C LYS A 169 -16.33 1.90 1.14
N GLU A 170 -15.93 0.89 1.91
CA GLU A 170 -16.58 0.50 3.16
C GLU A 170 -16.02 1.30 4.34
N ALA A 171 -16.90 1.61 5.29
CA ALA A 171 -16.54 2.35 6.50
C ALA A 171 -15.50 1.57 7.32
N GLY A 172 -14.45 2.26 7.78
CA GLY A 172 -13.37 1.64 8.56
C GLY A 172 -12.34 0.86 7.74
N CYS A 173 -12.50 0.79 6.41
CA CYS A 173 -11.51 0.20 5.54
C CYS A 173 -10.35 1.15 5.22
N TYR A 174 -9.21 0.58 4.89
CA TYR A 174 -8.06 1.31 4.37
C TYR A 174 -7.42 0.55 3.21
N GLY A 175 -6.65 1.27 2.39
CA GLY A 175 -5.94 0.69 1.26
C GLY A 175 -4.75 1.55 0.84
N PHE A 176 -3.96 1.01 -0.08
CA PHE A 176 -2.78 1.66 -0.61
C PHE A 176 -2.91 1.83 -2.12
N LEU A 177 -2.36 2.91 -2.63
CA LEU A 177 -2.16 3.15 -4.04
C LEU A 177 -0.66 3.44 -4.29
N PRO A 178 -0.05 2.79 -5.29
CA PRO A 178 -0.63 1.79 -6.18
C PRO A 178 -1.07 0.48 -5.49
N ALA A 179 -2.03 -0.21 -6.09
CA ALA A 179 -2.60 -1.47 -5.59
C ALA A 179 -2.26 -2.64 -6.51
N GLY A 180 -2.77 -3.84 -6.20
CA GLY A 180 -2.71 -5.01 -7.08
C GLY A 180 -1.99 -6.22 -6.52
N GLU A 181 -1.71 -6.21 -5.22
CA GLU A 181 -1.04 -7.33 -4.54
C GLU A 181 -2.05 -8.28 -3.91
N ALA A 182 -1.75 -9.57 -3.96
CA ALA A 182 -2.38 -10.59 -3.11
C ALA A 182 -1.27 -11.34 -2.37
N SER A 183 -1.48 -11.62 -1.10
CA SER A 183 -0.43 -12.13 -0.22
C SER A 183 -0.98 -13.09 0.82
N ILE A 184 -0.10 -13.89 1.42
CA ILE A 184 -0.41 -14.73 2.57
C ILE A 184 0.81 -14.84 3.47
N THR A 185 0.57 -14.93 4.78
CA THR A 185 1.63 -15.17 5.76
C THR A 185 1.97 -16.67 5.79
N PRO A 186 3.25 -17.05 5.56
CA PRO A 186 3.69 -18.43 5.75
C PRO A 186 3.49 -18.90 7.19
N ASP A 187 3.19 -20.18 7.37
CA ASP A 187 3.15 -20.81 8.68
C ASP A 187 4.50 -20.65 9.37
N LYS A 188 4.47 -20.30 10.66
CA LYS A 188 5.68 -20.10 11.47
C LYS A 188 6.64 -21.29 11.34
N ASN A 189 7.92 -20.98 11.12
CA ASN A 189 9.02 -21.93 10.99
C ASN A 189 8.93 -22.92 9.81
N SER A 190 8.06 -22.69 8.83
CA SER A 190 7.86 -23.64 7.71
C SER A 190 8.74 -23.38 6.49
N SER A 191 9.25 -22.14 6.31
CA SER A 191 10.02 -21.79 5.12
C SER A 191 11.42 -22.39 5.11
N ASN A 192 11.77 -23.07 4.03
CA ASN A 192 13.10 -23.65 3.80
C ASN A 192 13.49 -23.57 2.32
N GLY A 193 14.76 -23.27 2.05
CA GLY A 193 15.30 -23.26 0.69
C GLY A 193 16.27 -22.11 0.43
N VAL A 194 16.40 -21.72 -0.83
CA VAL A 194 17.27 -20.62 -1.28
C VAL A 194 16.44 -19.63 -2.07
N ALA A 195 16.50 -18.35 -1.70
CA ALA A 195 15.94 -17.25 -2.47
C ALA A 195 17.08 -16.49 -3.16
N VAL A 196 16.97 -16.29 -4.46
CA VAL A 196 17.92 -15.48 -5.24
C VAL A 196 17.32 -14.08 -5.40
N ILE A 197 18.06 -13.07 -4.97
CA ILE A 197 17.65 -11.67 -5.04
C ILE A 197 18.35 -11.04 -6.24
N ASP A 198 17.59 -10.84 -7.32
CA ASP A 198 18.06 -10.39 -8.64
C ASP A 198 17.36 -9.10 -9.13
N ALA A 199 16.66 -8.40 -8.24
CA ALA A 199 15.84 -7.23 -8.55
C ALA A 199 16.04 -6.10 -7.53
N SER A 200 15.08 -5.18 -7.44
CA SER A 200 15.18 -4.03 -6.54
C SER A 200 14.93 -4.36 -5.07
N ILE A 201 15.72 -3.77 -4.18
CA ILE A 201 15.50 -3.79 -2.73
C ILE A 201 15.15 -2.37 -2.26
N PRO A 202 14.07 -2.18 -1.46
CA PRO A 202 13.76 -0.88 -0.89
C PRO A 202 14.97 -0.28 -0.16
N GLN A 203 15.23 1.02 -0.37
CA GLN A 203 16.38 1.79 0.15
C GLN A 203 17.74 1.48 -0.48
N LEU A 204 17.93 0.33 -1.12
CA LEU A 204 19.19 -0.02 -1.80
C LEU A 204 19.13 0.14 -3.32
N GLY A 205 17.93 0.16 -3.91
CA GLY A 205 17.75 0.30 -5.35
C GLY A 205 17.88 -1.03 -6.08
N LEU A 206 18.22 -0.98 -7.37
CA LEU A 206 18.37 -2.17 -8.22
C LEU A 206 19.66 -2.93 -7.84
N VAL A 207 19.56 -4.23 -7.62
CA VAL A 207 20.73 -5.09 -7.37
C VAL A 207 21.47 -5.32 -8.69
N GLU A 208 22.75 -4.96 -8.74
CA GLU A 208 23.58 -5.13 -9.95
C GLU A 208 24.05 -6.58 -10.13
N GLN A 209 24.34 -7.27 -9.04
CA GLN A 209 24.80 -8.67 -9.04
C GLN A 209 23.90 -9.48 -8.12
N PRO A 210 23.17 -10.50 -8.61
CA PRO A 210 22.31 -11.30 -7.77
C PRO A 210 23.05 -11.94 -6.59
N PHE A 211 22.34 -12.09 -5.47
CA PHE A 211 22.87 -12.80 -4.30
C PHE A 211 21.83 -13.76 -3.72
N GLU A 212 22.31 -14.76 -2.99
CA GLU A 212 21.51 -15.82 -2.42
C GLU A 212 21.23 -15.58 -0.94
N VAL A 213 20.01 -15.91 -0.53
CA VAL A 213 19.60 -15.97 0.87
C VAL A 213 19.13 -17.38 1.18
N GLN A 214 19.88 -18.07 2.03
CA GLN A 214 19.49 -19.37 2.56
C GLN A 214 18.48 -19.18 3.68
N ILE A 215 17.35 -19.88 3.58
CA ILE A 215 16.25 -19.83 4.53
C ILE A 215 16.15 -21.18 5.23
N LYS A 216 16.21 -21.19 6.56
CA LYS A 216 16.04 -22.39 7.39
C LYS A 216 15.03 -22.11 8.49
N LYS A 217 13.93 -22.87 8.51
CA LYS A 217 12.84 -22.71 9.48
C LYS A 217 12.36 -21.26 9.59
N GLY A 218 12.18 -20.59 8.45
CA GLY A 218 11.72 -19.20 8.40
C GLY A 218 12.76 -18.14 8.75
N ILE A 219 14.03 -18.51 8.96
CA ILE A 219 15.12 -17.59 9.29
C ILE A 219 16.08 -17.51 8.09
N ALA A 220 16.45 -16.30 7.67
CA ALA A 220 17.57 -16.08 6.77
C ALA A 220 18.87 -16.45 7.50
N SER A 221 19.38 -17.66 7.25
CA SER A 221 20.50 -18.25 8.00
C SER A 221 21.86 -17.96 7.40
N HIS A 222 21.92 -17.69 6.10
CA HIS A 222 23.14 -17.34 5.40
C HIS A 222 22.82 -16.46 4.20
N ILE A 223 23.68 -15.50 3.91
CA ILE A 223 23.59 -14.64 2.73
C ILE A 223 24.95 -14.72 2.03
N SER A 224 24.95 -15.00 0.73
CA SER A 224 26.16 -15.20 -0.05
C SER A 224 26.00 -14.66 -1.46
N GLY A 225 27.08 -14.11 -2.02
CA GLY A 225 27.10 -13.52 -3.36
C GLY A 225 27.84 -12.19 -3.36
N ASN A 226 28.22 -11.74 -4.55
CA ASN A 226 29.00 -10.52 -4.75
C ASN A 226 28.15 -9.24 -4.70
N GLY A 227 26.82 -9.36 -4.72
CA GLY A 227 25.86 -8.25 -4.63
C GLY A 227 25.65 -7.67 -3.23
N LEU A 228 26.51 -8.01 -2.28
CA LEU A 228 26.55 -7.36 -0.96
C LEU A 228 27.19 -5.98 -1.13
N VAL A 229 26.36 -4.92 -1.07
CA VAL A 229 26.84 -3.53 -0.99
C VAL A 229 27.46 -3.25 0.36
#